data_AF-A0A3M6K1J1-F1
#
_entry.id   AF-A0A3M6K1J1-F1
#
_cell.length_a   1.000
_cell.length_b   1.000
_cell.length_c   1.000
_cell.angle_alpha   90.00
_cell.angle_beta   90.00
_cell.angle_gamma   90.00
#
_symmetry.space_group_name_H-M   'P 1'
#
loop_
_entity.id
_entity.type
_entity.pdbx_description
1 polymer ?
#
loop_
_entity_poly.entity_id
_entity_poly.type
_entity_poly.pdbx_seq_one_letter_code
_entity_poly.pdbx_strand_id
1 'polypeptide(L)' 'MIIGRVLENEKKVKFQEEIACTNCGKKVPGGLQTGESYYQTPEFKEELENFKKNYLCGICRDKKRRD' A
#
# COMPACT_ATOMS: atom_id res chain seq x y z
N MET A 1 -2.56 -3.12 -5.80
CA MET A 1 -2.11 -3.84 -4.58
C MET A 1 -3.25 -3.79 -3.56
N ILE A 2 -3.49 -4.86 -2.80
CA ILE A 2 -4.48 -4.82 -1.70
C ILE A 2 -3.77 -4.31 -0.44
N ILE A 3 -4.41 -3.39 0.29
CA ILE A 3 -4.00 -2.96 1.62
C ILE A 3 -5.13 -3.27 2.62
N GLY A 4 -4.78 -3.73 3.82
CA GLY A 4 -5.73 -4.13 4.83
C GLY A 4 -6.54 -5.38 4.47
N ARG A 5 -7.82 -5.35 4.83
CA ARG A 5 -8.72 -6.50 4.74
C ARG A 5 -9.71 -6.36 3.57
N VAL A 6 -10.00 -7.48 2.94
CA VAL A 6 -11.17 -7.66 2.06
C VAL A 6 -11.89 -8.93 2.50
N LEU A 7 -13.15 -8.79 2.91
CA LEU A 7 -14.03 -9.89 3.29
C LEU A 7 -14.53 -10.65 2.05
N GLU A 8 -14.96 -11.89 2.26
CA GLU A 8 -15.61 -12.67 1.21
C GLU A 8 -16.91 -11.99 0.76
N ASN A 9 -17.11 -11.86 -0.56
CA ASN A 9 -18.24 -11.15 -1.18
C ASN A 9 -18.35 -9.64 -0.92
N GLU A 10 -17.32 -9.03 -0.32
CA GLU A 10 -17.28 -7.59 -0.10
C GLU A 10 -16.87 -6.82 -1.36
N LYS A 11 -17.47 -5.63 -1.55
CA LYS A 11 -17.06 -4.71 -2.59
C LYS A 11 -15.65 -4.18 -2.31
N LYS A 12 -14.87 -4.02 -3.38
CA LYS A 12 -13.53 -3.43 -3.33
C LYS A 12 -13.61 -1.96 -3.71
N VAL A 13 -13.04 -1.11 -2.88
CA VAL A 13 -12.80 0.30 -3.20
C VAL A 13 -11.42 0.42 -3.82
N LYS A 14 -11.34 1.07 -4.99
CA LYS A 14 -10.08 1.41 -5.66
C LYS A 14 -9.79 2.90 -5.45
N PHE A 15 -8.55 3.23 -5.13
CA PHE A 15 -8.14 4.61 -4.88
C PHE A 15 -6.69 4.83 -5.31
N GLN A 16 -6.31 6.11 -5.44
CA GLN A 16 -4.97 6.54 -5.85
C GLN A 16 -4.27 7.22 -4.69
N GLU A 17 -3.04 6.84 -4.43
CA GLU A 17 -2.18 7.46 -3.42
C GLU A 17 -0.84 7.85 -4.02
N GLU A 18 -0.21 8.89 -3.48
CA GLU A 18 1.19 9.15 -3.81
C GLU A 18 2.08 8.20 -2.99
N ILE A 19 2.80 7.32 -3.70
CA ILE A 19 3.74 6.38 -3.11
C ILE A 19 5.12 6.64 -3.69
N ALA A 20 6.10 6.78 -2.80
CA ALA A 20 7.51 6.85 -3.15
C ALA A 20 8.28 5.74 -2.43
N CYS A 21 9.28 5.18 -3.10
CA CYS A 21 10.23 4.26 -2.47
C CYS A 21 11.00 4.99 -1.37
N THR A 22 11.00 4.47 -0.15
CA THR A 22 11.69 5.10 0.98
C THR A 22 13.20 4.99 0.89
N ASN A 23 13.72 4.04 0.10
CA ASN A 23 15.16 3.87 -0.12
C ASN A 23 15.70 4.74 -1.27
N CYS A 24 15.01 4.79 -2.42
CA CYS A 24 15.52 5.49 -3.61
C CYS A 24 14.70 6.71 -4.05
N GLY A 25 13.65 7.08 -3.32
CA GLY A 25 12.79 8.23 -3.64
C GLY A 25 11.93 8.08 -4.90
N LYS A 26 12.08 6.98 -5.66
CA LYS A 26 11.35 6.76 -6.90
C LYS A 26 9.83 6.76 -6.65
N LYS A 27 9.10 7.67 -7.30
CA LYS A 27 7.63 7.64 -7.37
C LYS A 27 7.18 6.40 -8.13
N VAL A 28 6.15 5.73 -7.62
CA VAL A 28 5.57 4.53 -8.24
C VAL A 28 4.07 4.71 -8.45
N PRO A 29 3.45 3.94 -9.37
CA PRO A 29 1.99 3.95 -9.51
C PRO A 29 1.31 3.56 -8.19
N GLY A 30 0.39 4.40 -7.73
CA GLY A 30 -0.28 4.27 -6.44
C GLY A 30 -1.68 3.69 -6.48
N GLY A 31 -1.97 2.86 -7.49
CA GLY A 31 -3.24 2.14 -7.58
C GLY A 31 -3.39 1.10 -6.46
N LEU A 32 -4.15 1.45 -5.43
CA LEU A 32 -4.45 0.60 -4.27
C LEU A 32 -5.92 0.21 -4.25
N GLN A 33 -6.22 -0.88 -3.54
CA GLN A 33 -7.59 -1.30 -3.29
C GLN A 33 -7.73 -1.90 -1.88
N THR A 34 -8.91 -1.75 -1.29
CA THR A 34 -9.26 -2.33 0.02
C THR A 34 -10.75 -2.68 0.07
N GLY A 35 -11.19 -3.38 1.12
CA GLY A 35 -12.60 -3.66 1.35
C GLY A 35 -13.37 -2.41 1.72
N GLU A 36 -14.60 -2.26 1.24
CA GLU A 36 -15.45 -1.10 1.52
C GLU A 36 -15.65 -0.84 3.03
N SER A 37 -15.88 -1.90 3.82
CA SER A 37 -16.03 -1.82 5.28
C SER A 37 -14.75 -1.44 6.02
N TYR A 38 -13.59 -1.66 5.40
CA TYR A 38 -12.28 -1.31 5.96
C TYR A 38 -11.80 0.07 5.48
N TYR A 39 -12.33 0.58 4.37
CA TYR A 39 -11.88 1.84 3.81
C TYR A 39 -12.18 3.02 4.76
N GLN A 40 -11.19 3.91 4.93
CA GLN A 40 -11.26 5.11 5.79
C GLN A 40 -11.44 4.89 7.29
N THR A 41 -11.42 3.65 7.80
CA THR A 41 -11.38 3.42 9.25
C THR A 41 -10.06 3.95 9.86
N PRO A 42 -9.99 4.18 11.18
CA PRO A 42 -8.74 4.56 11.84
C PRO A 42 -7.59 3.57 11.57
N GLU A 43 -7.88 2.27 11.60
CA GLU A 43 -6.91 1.20 11.35
C GLU A 43 -6.39 1.27 9.91
N PHE A 44 -7.28 1.50 8.93
CA PHE A 44 -6.88 1.68 7.54
C PHE A 44 -5.93 2.86 7.36
N LYS A 45 -6.20 3.99 8.02
CA LYS A 45 -5.34 5.19 7.93
C LYS A 45 -3.96 4.91 8.51
N GLU A 46 -3.91 4.25 9.66
CA GLU A 46 -2.65 3.85 10.29
C GLU A 46 -1.87 2.87 9.40
N GLU A 47 -2.53 1.85 8.84
CA GLU A 47 -1.90 0.89 7.93
C GLU A 47 -1.40 1.57 6.65
N LEU A 48 -2.17 2.50 6.07
CA LEU A 48 -1.78 3.24 4.88
C LEU A 48 -0.54 4.12 5.13
N GLU A 49 -0.50 4.82 6.26
CA GLU A 49 0.66 5.62 6.66
C GLU A 49 1.90 4.74 6.89
N ASN A 50 1.73 3.62 7.59
CA ASN A 50 2.81 2.66 7.82
C ASN A 50 3.31 2.04 6.51
N PHE A 51 2.40 1.72 5.59
CA PHE A 51 2.73 1.23 4.26
C PHE A 51 3.56 2.25 3.48
N LYS A 52 3.14 3.53 3.44
CA LYS A 52 3.87 4.60 2.75
C LYS A 52 5.28 4.80 3.32
N LYS A 53 5.44 4.78 4.65
CA LYS A 53 6.73 4.95 5.34
C LYS A 53 7.71 3.79 5.13
N ASN A 54 7.20 2.60 4.82
CA ASN A 54 8.03 1.40 4.68
C ASN A 54 8.13 0.90 3.24
N TYR A 55 7.46 1.54 2.29
CA TYR A 55 7.38 1.05 0.92
C TYR A 55 8.74 1.05 0.22
N LEU A 56 9.10 -0.11 -0.34
CA LEU A 56 10.24 -0.26 -1.25
C LEU A 56 9.73 -0.60 -2.66
N CYS A 57 10.27 0.10 -3.67
CA CYS A 57 10.06 -0.31 -5.05
C CYS A 57 10.65 -1.70 -5.30
N GLY A 58 10.17 -2.40 -6.33
CA GLY A 58 10.61 -3.77 -6.65
C GLY A 58 12.13 -3.92 -6.71
N ILE A 59 12.83 -2.95 -7.31
CA ILE A 59 14.30 -2.94 -7.41
C ILE A 59 14.96 -2.90 -6.02
N CYS A 60 14.58 -1.94 -5.16
CA CYS A 60 15.16 -1.80 -3.83
C CYS A 60 14.81 -2.97 -2.92
N ARG A 61 13.58 -3.50 -3.03
CA ARG A 61 13.15 -4.69 -2.29
C ARG A 61 13.97 -5.91 -2.70
N ASP A 62 14.20 -6.09 -3.99
CA ASP A 62 14.93 -7.26 -4.49
C ASP A 62 16.43 -7.17 -4.20
N LYS A 63 17.01 -5.95 -4.18
CA LYS A 63 18.37 -5.71 -3.66
C LYS A 63 18.48 -6.10 -2.18
N LYS A 64 17.59 -5.59 -1.33
CA LYS A 64 17.56 -5.88 0.12
C LYS A 64 17.39 -7.37 0.45
N ARG A 65 16.86 -8.19 -0.47
CA ARG A 65 16.74 -9.64 -0.30
C ARG A 65 18.01 -10.42 -0.64
N ARG A 66 18.91 -9.82 -1.41
CA ARG A 66 20.18 -10.43 -1.87
C ARG A 66 21.37 -10.03 -1.01
N ASP A 67 21.24 -8.95 -0.25
CA ASP A 67 22.18 -8.50 0.78
C ASP A 67 21.95 -9.26 2.09
#